data_AF-A0A943C6D3-F1
#
_entry.id   AF-A0A943C6D3-F1
#
_cell.length_a   1.000
_cell.length_b   1.000
_cell.length_c   1.000
_cell.angle_alpha   90.00
_cell.angle_beta   90.00
_cell.angle_gamma   90.00
#
_symmetry.space_group_name_H-M   'P 1'
#
loop_
_entity.id
_entity.type
_entity.pdbx_description
1 polymer ?
#
loop_
_entity_poly.entity_id
_entity_poly.type
_entity_poly.pdbx_seq_one_letter_code
_entity_poly.pdbx_strand_id
1 'polypeptide(L)' 'MLPEISLNILDISENSVSAKATEIKIVICVNTQQNQLMVQITDNGKGMDAETLNRVTDPF' A
#
# COMPACT_ATOMS: atom_id res chain seq x y z
N MET A 1 18.24 1.33 6.08
CA MET A 1 17.44 0.52 5.12
C MET A 1 16.03 0.24 5.62
N LEU A 2 15.79 -0.17 6.88
CA LEU A 2 14.41 -0.31 7.42
C LEU A 2 13.54 0.97 7.40
N PRO A 3 14.06 2.19 7.68
CA PRO A 3 13.22 3.39 7.79
C PRO A 3 12.47 3.77 6.51
N GLU A 4 13.09 3.56 5.34
CA GLU A 4 12.51 3.91 4.03
C GLU A 4 11.28 3.06 3.72
N ILE A 5 11.29 1.77 4.11
CA ILE A 5 10.15 0.88 3.91
C ILE A 5 9.00 1.26 4.84
N SER A 6 9.30 1.60 6.09
CA SER A 6 8.28 2.08 7.03
C SER A 6 7.60 3.36 6.56
N LEU A 7 8.34 4.28 5.95
CA LEU A 7 7.79 5.51 5.37
C LEU A 7 6.89 5.21 4.17
N ASN A 8 7.33 4.36 3.23
CA ASN A 8 6.49 3.97 2.09
C ASN A 8 5.19 3.27 2.54
N ILE A 9 5.25 2.45 3.60
CA ILE A 9 4.06 1.81 4.19
C ILE A 9 3.12 2.87 4.77
N LEU A 10 3.66 3.85 5.49
CA LEU A 10 2.87 4.93 6.07
C LEU A 10 2.18 5.75 4.98
N ASP A 11 2.91 6.17 3.96
CA ASP A 11 2.38 6.97 2.85
C ASP A 11 1.22 6.24 2.12
N ILE A 12 1.37 4.94 1.85
CA ILE A 12 0.29 4.15 1.23
C ILE A 12 -0.89 3.97 2.20
N SER A 13 -0.63 3.85 3.51
CA SER A 13 -1.69 3.75 4.51
C SER A 13 -2.47 5.07 4.64
N GLU A 14 -1.83 6.22 4.45
CA GLU A 14 -2.50 7.53 4.42
C GLU A 14 -3.48 7.67 3.24
N ASN A 15 -3.19 7.04 2.10
CA ASN A 15 -4.16 6.95 1.00
C ASN A 15 -5.45 6.24 1.43
N SER A 16 -5.33 5.18 2.24
CA SER A 16 -6.47 4.45 2.78
C SER A 16 -7.31 5.32 3.73
N VAL A 17 -6.65 6.09 4.61
CA VAL A 17 -7.32 7.06 5.50
C VAL A 17 -8.05 8.13 4.68
N SER A 18 -7.41 8.66 3.63
CA SER A 18 -8.00 9.64 2.70
C SER A 18 -9.20 9.07 1.94
N ALA A 19 -9.19 7.76 1.67
CA ALA A 19 -10.32 7.02 1.11
C ALA A 19 -11.46 6.77 2.12
N LYS A 20 -11.34 7.28 3.35
CA LYS A 20 -12.30 7.08 4.46
C LYS A 20 -12.44 5.62 4.88
N ALA A 21 -11.39 4.82 4.72
CA ALA A 21 -11.36 3.46 5.23
C ALA A 21 -11.53 3.45 6.76
N THR A 22 -12.27 2.45 7.26
CA THR A 22 -12.41 2.19 8.69
C THR A 22 -11.58 1.00 9.15
N GLU A 23 -11.14 0.18 8.20
CA GLU A 23 -10.23 -0.94 8.41
C GLU A 23 -9.11 -0.88 7.38
N ILE A 24 -7.86 -0.99 7.86
CA ILE A 24 -6.66 -1.09 7.03
C ILE A 24 -5.90 -2.31 7.51
N LYS A 25 -5.63 -3.25 6.61
CA LYS A 25 -4.88 -4.48 6.86
C LYS A 25 -3.54 -4.40 6.15
N ILE A 26 -2.47 -4.60 6.90
CA ILE A 26 -1.10 -4.62 6.38
C ILE A 26 -0.53 -6.02 6.60
N VAL A 27 -0.07 -6.65 5.52
CA VAL A 27 0.57 -7.97 5.53
C VAL A 27 1.99 -7.82 5.00
N ILE A 28 2.96 -8.37 5.72
CA ILE A 28 4.37 -8.39 5.32
C ILE A 28 4.79 -9.84 5.16
N CYS A 29 5.30 -10.19 3.98
CA CYS A 29 5.80 -11.51 3.65
C CYS A 29 7.26 -11.44 3.24
N VAL A 30 8.11 -12.20 3.93
CA VAL A 30 9.54 -12.34 3.58
C VAL A 30 9.74 -13.71 2.94
N ASN A 31 10.15 -13.71 1.67
CA ASN A 31 10.60 -14.91 0.98
C ASN A 31 12.13 -14.88 0.86
N THR A 32 12.80 -15.58 1.76
CA THR A 32 14.27 -15.64 1.80
C THR A 32 14.86 -16.45 0.64
N GLN A 33 14.13 -17.43 0.08
CA GLN A 33 14.59 -18.21 -1.06
C GLN A 33 14.64 -17.38 -2.34
N GLN A 34 13.67 -16.49 -2.51
CA GLN A 34 13.59 -15.59 -3.67
C GLN A 34 14.21 -14.22 -3.40
N ASN A 35 14.74 -13.98 -2.19
CA ASN A 35 15.22 -12.68 -1.72
C ASN A 35 14.20 -11.55 -1.96
N GLN A 36 12.93 -11.82 -1.63
CA GLN A 36 11.82 -10.89 -1.82
C GLN A 36 11.18 -10.48 -0.50
N LEU A 37 10.85 -9.20 -0.39
CA LEU A 37 9.97 -8.64 0.63
C LEU A 37 8.71 -8.15 -0.07
N MET A 38 7.56 -8.70 0.29
CA MET A 38 6.26 -8.25 -0.17
C MET A 38 5.53 -7.55 0.98
N VAL A 39 4.98 -6.39 0.68
CA VAL A 39 4.08 -5.65 1.56
C VAL A 39 2.76 -5.52 0.82
N GLN A 40 1.69 -5.99 1.44
CA GLN A 40 0.33 -5.83 0.94
C GLN A 40 -0.45 -4.95 1.93
N ILE A 41 -1.04 -3.88 1.41
CA ILE A 41 -1.94 -2.99 2.15
C ILE A 41 -3.32 -3.12 1.52
N THR A 42 -4.33 -3.37 2.34
CA THR A 42 -5.71 -3.56 1.88
C THR A 42 -6.63 -2.78 2.79
N ASP A 43 -7.50 -1.96 2.19
CA ASP A 43 -8.45 -1.12 2.90
C ASP A 43 -9.88 -1.34 2.41
N ASN A 44 -10.84 -0.86 3.18
CA ASN A 44 -12.27 -0.88 2.85
C ASN A 44 -12.82 0.52 2.51
N GLY A 45 -11.95 1.42 2.03
CA GLY A 45 -12.31 2.78 1.68
C GLY A 45 -13.19 2.85 0.43
N LYS A 46 -13.45 4.09 -0.01
CA LYS A 46 -14.31 4.40 -1.17
C LYS A 46 -13.81 3.86 -2.52
N GLY A 47 -12.61 3.27 -2.57
CA GLY A 47 -11.95 2.87 -3.81
C GLY A 47 -11.47 4.04 -4.64
N MET A 48 -11.16 3.75 -5.90
CA MET A 48 -10.64 4.71 -6.88
C MET A 48 -11.62 4.81 -8.06
N ASP A 49 -11.74 6.00 -8.63
CA ASP A 49 -12.42 6.15 -9.92
C ASP A 49 -11.55 5.58 -11.06
N ALA A 50 -12.14 5.48 -12.25
CA ALA A 50 -11.48 4.84 -13.39
C ALA A 50 -10.21 5.57 -13.84
N GLU A 51 -10.18 6.91 -13.74
CA GLU A 51 -8.99 7.70 -14.11
C GLU A 51 -7.84 7.43 -13.14
N THR A 52 -8.13 7.47 -11.83
CA THR A 52 -7.15 7.21 -10.78
C THR A 52 -6.65 5.77 -10.86
N LEU A 53 -7.53 4.79 -11.07
CA LEU A 53 -7.17 3.37 -11.20
C LEU A 53 -6.21 3.12 -12.38
N ASN A 54 -6.37 3.83 -13.48
CA ASN A 54 -5.49 3.69 -14.65
C ASN A 54 -4.08 4.25 -14.42
N ARG A 55 -3.91 5.14 -13.44
CA ARG A 55 -2.64 5.81 -13.15
C ARG A 55 -1.97 5.36 -11.86
N VAL A 56 -2.68 4.64 -10.98
CA VAL A 56 -2.17 4.28 -9.64
C VAL A 56 -0.93 3.39 -9.67
N THR A 57 -0.71 2.64 -10.76
CA THR A 57 0.49 1.83 -10.94
C THR A 57 1.66 2.60 -11.54
N ASP A 58 1.44 3.86 -11.96
CA ASP A 58 2.50 4.74 -12.40
C ASP A 58 3.23 5.28 -11.16
N PRO A 59 4.55 5.05 -11.03
CA PRO A 59 5.32 5.60 -9.92
C PRO A 59 5.56 7.13 -10.01
N PHE A 60 5.09 7.84 -11.06
CA PHE A 60 5.31 9.28 -11.28
C PHE A 60 4.05 10.08 -11.65
#